data_AF-A0A7J4T4W3-F1
#
_entry.id   AF-A0A7J4T4W3-F1
#
_cell.length_a   1.000
_cell.length_b   1.000
_cell.length_c   1.000
_cell.angle_alpha   90.00
_cell.angle_beta   90.00
_cell.angle_gamma   90.00
#
_symmetry.space_group_name_H-M   'P 1'
#
loop_
_entity.id
_entity.type
_entity.pdbx_description
1 polymer ?
#
loop_
_entity_poly.entity_id
_entity_poly.type
_entity_poly.pdbx_seq_one_letter_code
_entity_poly.pdbx_strand_id
1 'polypeptide(L)'
;MGMVAITYKVMPDSEIEDVSIDDIVSNVQGFKSDVYDVQLVETKPLAFGLKFVQVHVVMDDGSGLSDKFEDSLKSVVGVGEVEVLSMGLL
;
A
#
# COMPACT_ATOMS: atom_id res chain seq x y z
N MET A 1 19.11 -6.56 12.65
CA MET A 1 18.04 -5.71 12.12
C MET A 1 16.81 -6.59 12.07
N GLY A 2 15.70 -6.15 12.67
CA GLY A 2 14.45 -6.90 12.66
C GLY A 2 13.71 -6.64 11.35
N MET A 3 12.83 -7.55 10.97
CA MET A 3 11.92 -7.34 9.85
C MET A 3 10.54 -7.06 10.42
N VAL A 4 9.81 -6.13 9.80
CA VAL A 4 8.42 -5.83 10.12
C VAL A 4 7.54 -6.18 8.93
N ALA A 5 6.39 -6.78 9.21
CA ALA A 5 5.30 -6.91 8.26
C ALA A 5 4.28 -5.80 8.53
N ILE A 6 3.96 -5.03 7.49
CA ILE A 6 2.97 -3.97 7.55
C ILE A 6 1.88 -4.26 6.52
N THR A 7 0.63 -4.07 6.94
CA THR A 7 -0.53 -4.11 6.05
C THR A 7 -1.06 -2.69 5.90
N TYR A 8 -1.10 -2.20 4.66
CA TYR A 8 -1.66 -0.91 4.30
C TYR A 8 -3.02 -1.07 3.63
N LYS A 9 -3.91 -0.11 3.88
CA LYS A 9 -5.13 0.14 3.13
C LYS A 9 -4.91 1.39 2.29
N VAL A 10 -5.01 1.23 0.98
CA VAL A 10 -4.83 2.27 -0.02
C VAL A 10 -6.19 2.58 -0.63
N MET A 11 -6.66 3.80 -0.41
CA MET A 11 -7.91 4.31 -0.92
C MET A 11 -7.68 5.03 -2.26
N PRO A 12 -8.54 4.79 -3.26
CA PRO A 12 -8.57 5.59 -4.46
C PRO A 12 -8.83 7.06 -4.14
N ASP A 13 -8.25 7.95 -4.91
CA ASP A 13 -8.52 9.38 -4.83
C ASP A 13 -9.98 9.66 -5.21
N SER A 14 -10.74 10.24 -4.26
CA SER A 14 -12.14 10.58 -4.46
C SER A 14 -12.37 11.78 -5.39
N GLU A 15 -11.33 12.57 -5.68
CA GLU A 15 -11.41 13.74 -6.57
C GLU A 15 -11.25 13.37 -8.05
N ILE A 16 -10.75 12.16 -8.33
CA ILE A 16 -10.55 11.66 -9.69
C ILE A 16 -11.73 10.76 -10.07
N GLU A 17 -12.43 11.10 -11.15
CA GLU A 17 -13.47 10.23 -11.71
C GLU A 17 -12.84 8.98 -12.34
N ASP A 18 -13.51 7.82 -12.17
CA ASP A 18 -13.12 6.54 -12.77
C ASP A 18 -11.68 6.07 -12.43
N VAL A 19 -11.23 6.26 -11.18
CA VAL A 19 -9.96 5.67 -10.72
C VAL A 19 -9.95 4.16 -10.93
N SER A 20 -8.98 3.71 -11.72
CA SER A 20 -8.75 2.30 -12.00
C SER A 20 -8.02 1.63 -10.83
N ILE A 21 -8.76 0.84 -10.06
CA ILE A 21 -8.19 0.00 -8.99
C ILE A 21 -7.13 -0.95 -9.53
N ASP A 22 -7.37 -1.51 -10.71
CA ASP A 22 -6.47 -2.48 -11.33
C ASP A 22 -5.12 -1.84 -11.72
N ASP A 23 -5.12 -0.55 -12.09
CA ASP A 23 -3.88 0.19 -12.33
C ASP A 23 -3.12 0.47 -11.03
N ILE A 24 -3.81 0.82 -9.94
CA ILE A 24 -3.17 0.97 -8.62
C ILE A 24 -2.54 -0.35 -8.19
N VAL A 25 -3.27 -1.46 -8.31
CA VAL A 25 -2.76 -2.80 -7.99
C VAL A 25 -1.52 -3.12 -8.82
N SER A 26 -1.58 -2.92 -10.14
CA SER A 26 -0.47 -3.21 -11.05
C SER A 26 0.78 -2.38 -10.76
N ASN A 27 0.62 -1.10 -10.41
CA ASN A 27 1.74 -0.23 -10.03
C ASN A 27 2.37 -0.67 -8.70
N VAL A 28 1.54 -0.95 -7.69
CA VAL A 28 2.02 -1.31 -6.34
C VAL A 28 2.60 -2.72 -6.28
N GLN A 29 2.09 -3.65 -7.08
CA GLN A 29 2.58 -5.04 -7.09
C GLN A 29 4.06 -5.15 -7.52
N GLY A 30 4.57 -4.16 -8.27
CA GLY A 30 5.97 -4.09 -8.68
C GLY A 30 6.91 -3.47 -7.64
N PHE A 31 6.40 -2.97 -6.51
CA PHE A 31 7.21 -2.27 -5.52
C PHE A 31 8.13 -3.25 -4.80
N LYS A 32 9.43 -3.11 -5.06
CA LYS A 32 10.48 -3.89 -4.42
C LYS A 32 11.77 -3.07 -4.34
N SER A 33 12.50 -3.21 -3.25
CA SER A 33 13.83 -2.65 -3.08
C SER A 33 14.69 -3.56 -2.19
N ASP A 34 15.92 -3.13 -1.90
CA ASP A 34 16.78 -3.84 -0.95
C ASP A 34 16.30 -3.75 0.50
N VAL A 35 15.37 -2.82 0.81
CA VAL A 35 14.90 -2.55 2.19
C VAL A 35 13.43 -2.86 2.42
N TYR A 36 12.66 -3.14 1.35
CA TYR A 36 11.27 -3.58 1.44
C TYR A 36 10.90 -4.50 0.26
N ASP A 37 9.93 -5.39 0.49
CA ASP A 37 9.41 -6.32 -0.52
C ASP A 37 7.90 -6.48 -0.34
N VAL A 38 7.12 -6.02 -1.33
CA VAL A 38 5.66 -6.22 -1.35
C VAL A 38 5.36 -7.69 -1.61
N GLN A 39 4.72 -8.34 -0.64
CA GLN A 39 4.42 -9.77 -0.66
C GLN A 39 3.08 -10.05 -1.34
N LEU A 40 2.10 -9.17 -1.16
CA LEU A 40 0.74 -9.38 -1.63
C LEU A 40 0.02 -8.04 -1.82
N VAL A 41 -0.69 -7.93 -2.93
CA VAL A 41 -1.59 -6.80 -3.22
C VAL A 41 -2.95 -7.40 -3.57
N GLU A 42 -3.99 -7.01 -2.85
CA GLU A 42 -5.35 -7.51 -3.03
C GLU A 42 -6.36 -6.38 -3.07
N THR A 43 -7.38 -6.51 -3.91
CA THR A 43 -8.54 -5.63 -3.87
C THR A 43 -9.57 -6.17 -2.88
N LYS A 44 -9.99 -5.36 -1.91
CA LYS A 44 -11.02 -5.71 -0.92
C LYS A 44 -12.25 -4.81 -1.06
N PRO A 45 -13.47 -5.34 -0.87
CA PRO A 45 -14.67 -4.51 -0.79
C PRO A 45 -14.67 -3.70 0.52
N LEU A 46 -15.14 -2.45 0.46
CA LEU A 46 -15.35 -1.60 1.64
C LEU A 46 -16.84 -1.53 2.01
N ALA A 47 -17.60 -0.68 1.31
CA ALA A 47 -19.04 -0.51 1.47
C ALA A 47 -19.62 0.21 0.23
N PHE A 48 -20.92 0.11 0.00
CA PHE A 48 -21.61 0.83 -1.09
C PHE A 48 -20.99 0.61 -2.49
N GLY A 49 -20.44 -0.58 -2.74
CA GLY A 49 -19.76 -0.90 -4.01
C GLY A 49 -18.33 -0.35 -4.12
N LEU A 50 -17.87 0.43 -3.13
CA LEU A 50 -16.48 0.90 -3.06
C LEU A 50 -15.53 -0.25 -2.74
N LYS A 51 -14.30 -0.11 -3.22
CA LYS A 51 -13.20 -1.05 -3.01
C LYS A 51 -11.96 -0.27 -2.58
N PHE A 52 -11.06 -0.95 -1.89
CA PHE A 52 -9.73 -0.44 -1.57
C PHE A 52 -8.68 -1.48 -1.93
N VAL A 53 -7.43 -1.04 -2.06
CA VAL A 53 -6.29 -1.92 -2.27
C VAL A 53 -5.61 -2.18 -0.95
N GLN A 54 -5.50 -3.45 -0.58
CA GLN A 54 -4.76 -3.91 0.58
C GLN A 54 -3.36 -4.34 0.15
N VAL A 55 -2.34 -3.79 0.79
CA VAL A 55 -0.93 -4.02 0.45
C VAL A 55 -0.23 -4.64 1.66
N HIS A 56 0.35 -5.82 1.49
CA HIS A 56 1.21 -6.44 2.48
C HIS A 56 2.66 -6.27 2.06
N VAL A 57 3.45 -5.64 2.91
CA VAL A 57 4.87 -5.39 2.69
C VAL A 57 5.67 -5.88 3.87
N VAL A 58 6.83 -6.47 3.57
CA VAL A 58 7.84 -6.78 4.57
C VAL A 58 9.00 -5.82 4.36
N MET A 59 9.49 -5.19 5.42
CA MET A 59 10.59 -4.23 5.35
C MET A 59 11.49 -4.30 6.59
N ASP A 60 12.70 -3.74 6.49
CA ASP A 60 13.60 -3.59 7.63
C ASP A 60 12.97 -2.63 8.66
N ASP A 61 13.18 -2.88 9.96
CA ASP A 61 12.78 -2.01 11.08
C ASP A 61 13.69 -0.76 11.21
N GLY A 62 14.19 -0.26 10.08
CA GLY A 62 14.94 0.98 9.99
C GLY A 62 14.03 2.19 10.18
N SER A 63 14.47 3.16 10.98
CA SER A 63 13.71 4.40 11.22
C SER A 63 13.39 5.13 9.91
N GLY A 64 12.10 5.46 9.72
CA GLY A 64 11.60 6.23 8.58
C GLY A 64 11.42 5.44 7.27
N LEU A 65 11.55 4.11 7.28
CA LEU A 65 11.29 3.29 6.10
C LEU A 65 9.79 3.19 5.78
N SER A 66 8.94 3.08 6.80
CA SER A 66 7.46 3.11 6.64
C SER A 66 7.00 4.41 5.99
N ASP A 67 7.51 5.55 6.45
CA ASP A 67 7.13 6.87 5.92
C ASP A 67 7.50 7.00 4.43
N LYS A 68 8.72 6.57 4.05
CA LYS A 68 9.16 6.57 2.65
C LYS A 68 8.32 5.65 1.77
N PHE A 69 7.90 4.51 2.32
CA PHE A 69 7.03 3.59 1.59
C PHE A 69 5.63 4.17 1.41
N GLU A 70 5.07 4.82 2.44
CA GLU A 70 3.79 5.54 2.35
C GLU A 70 3.84 6.67 1.32
N ASP A 71 4.92 7.45 1.28
CA ASP A 71 5.12 8.49 0.26
C ASP A 71 5.20 7.89 -1.15
N SER A 72 5.84 6.72 -1.29
CA SER A 72 5.89 5.99 -2.56
C SER A 72 4.50 5.53 -3.00
N LEU A 73 3.67 5.02 -2.07
CA LEU A 73 2.28 4.65 -2.36
C LEU A 73 1.45 5.87 -2.78
N LYS A 74 1.57 7.00 -2.06
CA LYS A 74 0.86 8.25 -2.38
C LYS A 74 1.29 8.87 -3.72
N SER A 75 2.48 8.54 -4.21
CA SER A 75 2.96 9.00 -5.53
C SER A 75 2.32 8.26 -6.71
N VAL A 76 1.66 7.11 -6.46
CA VAL A 76 0.96 6.35 -7.49
C VAL A 76 -0.30 7.12 -7.92
N VAL A 77 -0.45 7.33 -9.23
CA VAL A 77 -1.61 8.03 -9.79
C VAL A 77 -2.90 7.31 -9.39
N GLY A 78 -3.87 8.07 -8.87
CA GLY A 78 -5.15 7.54 -8.40
C GLY A 78 -5.15 7.10 -6.94
N VAL A 79 -4.01 7.13 -6.23
CA VAL A 79 -3.99 6.94 -4.77
C VAL A 79 -4.33 8.25 -4.07
N GLY A 80 -5.32 8.22 -3.17
CA GLY A 80 -5.70 9.35 -2.33
C GLY A 80 -5.18 9.21 -0.90
N GLU A 81 -5.67 8.20 -0.17
CA GLU A 81 -5.34 8.00 1.24
C GLU A 81 -4.63 6.66 1.46
N VAL A 82 -3.66 6.65 2.37
CA VAL A 82 -2.93 5.45 2.79
C VAL A 82 -3.04 5.35 4.30
N GLU A 83 -3.53 4.21 4.78
CA GLU A 83 -3.78 3.92 6.19
C GLU A 83 -3.07 2.62 6.61
N VAL A 84 -2.44 2.60 7.78
CA VAL A 84 -1.84 1.37 8.35
C VAL A 84 -2.93 0.56 9.06
N LEU A 85 -3.19 -0.66 8.60
CA LEU A 85 -4.13 -1.59 9.24
C LEU A 85 -3.48 -2.43 10.34
N SER A 86 -2.23 -2.86 10.12
CA SER A 86 -1.51 -3.70 11.07
C SER A 86 -0.01 -3.59 10.89
N MET A 87 0.74 -3.68 11.98
CA MET A 87 2.19 -3.79 11.98
C MET A 87 2.62 -4.87 12.98
N GLY A 88 3.55 -5.73 12.58
CA GLY A 88 4.09 -6.78 13.43
C GLY A 88 5.55 -7.09 13.11
N LEU A 89 6.32 -7.44 14.14
CA LEU A 89 7.66 -7.98 13.98
C LEU A 89 7.57 -9.42 13.43
N LEU A 90 8.51 -9.77 12.55
CA LEU A 90 8.68 -11.12 12.00
C LEU A 90 9.74 -11.92 12.75
#